data_AF-A0A377Z1T4-F1
#
_entry.id   AF-A0A377Z1T4-F1
#
_cell.length_a   1.000
_cell.length_b   1.000
_cell.length_c   1.000
_cell.angle_alpha   90.00
_cell.angle_beta   90.00
_cell.angle_gamma   90.00
#
_symmetry.space_group_name_H-M   'P 1'
#
loop_
_entity.id
_entity.type
_entity.pdbx_description
1 polymer ?
#
loop_
_entity_poly.entity_id
_entity_poly.type
_entity_poly.pdbx_seq_one_letter_code
_entity_poly.pdbx_strand_id
1 'polypeptide(L)' 'MNVSFTPEIDAQLLTLEKRYPHIKAFIREVLAQDPRPAYRKEEQAGKTYAVWLLDFNVRWRVTASGFEVFALEAR' A
#
# COMPACT_ATOMS: atom_id res chain seq x y z
N MET A 1 -0.04 11.42 -3.59
CA MET A 1 0.68 11.29 -2.30
C MET A 1 1.90 10.37 -2.49
N ASN A 2 3.02 10.57 -1.77
CA ASN A 2 4.19 9.68 -1.93
C ASN A 2 3.88 8.30 -1.31
N VAL A 3 4.10 7.23 -2.07
CA VAL A 3 3.88 5.85 -1.58
C VAL A 3 5.21 5.11 -1.63
N SER A 4 5.64 4.64 -0.47
CA SER A 4 6.87 3.89 -0.26
C SER A 4 6.55 2.46 0.17
N PHE A 5 7.48 1.54 -0.03
CA PHE A 5 7.36 0.14 0.35
C PHE A 5 8.52 -0.22 1.29
N THR A 6 8.28 -1.04 2.29
CA THR A 6 9.37 -1.62 3.09
C THR A 6 10.19 -2.59 2.22
N PRO A 7 11.49 -2.79 2.54
CA PRO A 7 12.35 -3.69 1.76
C PRO A 7 11.80 -5.13 1.67
N GLU A 8 11.11 -5.59 2.71
CA GLU A 8 10.45 -6.90 2.74
C GLU A 8 9.31 -7.00 1.72
N ILE A 9 8.51 -5.93 1.58
CA ILE A 9 7.43 -5.88 0.60
C ILE A 9 7.99 -5.70 -0.80
N ASP A 10 9.06 -4.92 -0.98
CA ASP A 10 9.72 -4.78 -2.27
C ASP A 10 10.21 -6.12 -2.83
N ALA A 11 10.85 -6.93 -1.98
CA ALA A 11 11.29 -8.28 -2.33
C ALA A 11 10.11 -9.22 -2.68
N GLN A 12 9.01 -9.13 -1.94
CA GLN A 12 7.79 -9.90 -2.25
C GLN A 12 7.17 -9.46 -3.59
N LEU A 13 7.09 -8.15 -3.85
CA LEU A 13 6.56 -7.61 -5.09
C LEU A 13 7.39 -8.02 -6.31
N LEU A 14 8.73 -8.07 -6.19
CA LEU A 14 9.62 -8.58 -7.24
C LEU A 14 9.31 -10.04 -7.61
N THR A 15 8.95 -10.86 -6.63
CA THR A 15 8.54 -12.25 -6.87
C THR A 15 7.15 -12.30 -7.51
N LEU A 16 6.24 -11.45 -7.06
CA LEU A 16 4.88 -11.35 -7.59
C LEU A 16 4.81 -10.76 -8.99
N GLU A 17 5.76 -9.90 -9.41
CA GLU A 17 5.81 -9.33 -10.76
C GLU A 17 5.81 -10.39 -11.86
N LYS A 18 6.34 -11.58 -11.60
CA LYS A 18 6.30 -12.71 -12.55
C LYS A 18 4.88 -13.22 -12.82
N ARG A 19 3.99 -13.12 -11.83
CA ARG A 19 2.61 -13.60 -11.89
C ARG A 19 1.60 -12.48 -12.12
N TYR A 20 1.89 -11.30 -11.58
CA TYR A 20 1.11 -10.08 -11.65
C TYR A 20 1.99 -8.95 -12.16
N PRO A 21 2.16 -8.82 -13.49
CA PRO A 21 3.00 -7.77 -14.07
C PRO A 21 2.52 -6.39 -13.62
N HIS A 22 3.44 -5.52 -13.23
CA HIS A 22 3.18 -4.16 -12.78
C HIS A 22 2.44 -4.03 -11.44
N ILE A 23 2.35 -5.10 -10.62
CA ILE A 23 1.63 -5.05 -9.34
C ILE A 23 2.13 -3.95 -8.40
N LYS A 24 3.45 -3.69 -8.38
CA LYS A 24 4.04 -2.60 -7.60
C LYS A 24 3.55 -1.23 -8.06
N ALA A 25 3.52 -0.99 -9.37
CA ALA A 25 3.04 0.25 -9.94
C ALA A 25 1.54 0.42 -9.67
N PHE A 26 0.76 -0.66 -9.84
CA PHE A 26 -0.67 -0.68 -9.55
C PHE A 26 -0.98 -0.30 -8.10
N ILE A 27 -0.35 -0.96 -7.12
CA ILE A 27 -0.56 -0.63 -5.69
C ILE A 27 -0.18 0.82 -5.42
N ARG A 28 0.95 1.28 -5.98
CA ARG A 28 1.39 2.67 -5.84
C ARG A 28 0.34 3.65 -6.38
N GLU A 29 -0.18 3.43 -7.58
CA GLU A 29 -1.16 4.31 -8.21
C GLU A 29 -2.48 4.33 -7.44
N VAL A 30 -2.98 3.16 -7.02
CA VAL A 30 -4.21 3.06 -6.24
C VAL A 30 -4.07 3.76 -4.90
N LEU A 31 -2.96 3.53 -4.16
CA LEU A 31 -2.71 4.22 -2.90
C LEU A 31 -2.45 5.72 -3.09
N ALA A 32 -1.84 6.13 -4.20
CA ALA A 32 -1.54 7.53 -4.50
C ALA A 32 -2.78 8.37 -4.81
N GLN A 33 -3.86 7.74 -5.31
CA GLN A 33 -5.18 8.34 -5.46
C GLN A 33 -5.91 8.57 -4.12
N ASP A 34 -5.32 8.11 -3.00
CA ASP A 34 -5.87 8.20 -1.65
C ASP A 34 -7.20 7.44 -1.51
N PRO A 35 -7.15 6.11 -1.31
CA PRO A 35 -8.35 5.28 -1.20
C PRO A 35 -9.08 5.46 0.15
N ARG A 36 -8.69 6.43 0.98
CA ARG A 36 -9.31 6.60 2.29
C ARG A 36 -10.69 7.24 2.12
N PRO A 37 -11.72 6.76 2.82
CA PRO A 37 -13.03 7.41 2.80
C PRO A 37 -12.91 8.83 3.36
N ALA A 38 -13.51 9.80 2.66
CA ALA A 38 -13.42 11.25 2.91
C ALA A 38 -13.81 11.72 4.33
N TYR A 39 -14.35 10.82 5.16
CA TYR A 39 -14.87 11.13 6.49
C TYR A 39 -13.87 10.92 7.64
N ARG A 40 -12.65 10.40 7.40
CA ARG A 40 -11.62 10.28 8.45
C ARG A 40 -10.63 11.44 8.40
N LYS A 41 -11.08 12.62 8.84
CA LYS A 41 -10.30 13.87 8.94
C LYS A 41 -9.27 13.93 10.09
N GLU A 42 -9.18 12.91 10.94
CA GLU A 42 -8.19 12.92 12.04
C GLU A 42 -6.87 12.30 11.60
N GLU A 43 -6.05 13.17 11.02
CA GLU A 43 -4.65 13.01 10.70
C GLU A 43 -3.84 12.74 11.98
N GLN A 44 -3.63 11.46 12.29
CA GLN A 44 -2.62 11.07 13.28
C GLN A 44 -1.61 10.18 12.57
N ALA A 45 -0.36 10.63 12.54
CA ALA A 45 0.77 9.83 12.07
C ALA A 45 0.78 8.49 12.84
N GLY A 46 0.97 7.38 12.13
CA GLY A 46 0.93 6.03 12.71
C GLY A 46 -0.40 5.29 12.57
N LYS A 47 -1.46 5.91 12.02
CA LYS A 47 -2.66 5.14 11.64
C LYS A 47 -2.34 4.16 10.52
N THR A 48 -2.72 2.91 10.75
CA THR A 48 -2.65 1.83 9.77
C THR A 48 -4.00 1.65 9.08
N TYR A 49 -3.94 1.39 7.79
CA TYR A 49 -5.08 1.13 6.92
C TYR A 49 -4.82 -0.14 6.13
N ALA A 50 -5.91 -0.75 5.66
CA ALA A 50 -5.88 -1.97 4.88
C ALA A 50 -6.91 -1.86 3.75
N VAL A 51 -6.57 -2.38 2.57
CA VAL A 51 -7.43 -2.38 1.39
C VAL A 51 -7.15 -3.65 0.60
N TRP A 52 -8.23 -4.28 0.15
CA TRP A 52 -8.13 -5.42 -0.75
C TRP A 52 -7.90 -4.92 -2.17
N LEU A 53 -6.74 -5.28 -2.74
CA LEU A 53 -6.38 -5.03 -4.14
C LEU A 53 -6.12 -6.36 -4.82
N LEU A 54 -6.91 -6.67 -5.83
CA LEU A 54 -6.87 -7.97 -6.51
C LEU A 54 -7.10 -9.10 -5.49
N ASP A 55 -6.07 -9.91 -5.26
CA ASP A 55 -6.08 -11.05 -4.33
C ASP A 55 -5.28 -10.78 -3.05
N PHE A 56 -4.89 -9.52 -2.82
CA PHE A 56 -4.00 -9.13 -1.73
C PHE A 56 -4.66 -8.12 -0.80
N ASN A 57 -4.56 -8.36 0.50
CA ASN A 57 -4.81 -7.37 1.53
C ASN A 57 -3.55 -6.51 1.71
N VAL A 58 -3.59 -5.30 1.18
CA VAL A 58 -2.48 -4.35 1.24
C VAL A 58 -2.64 -3.48 2.48
N ARG A 59 -1.67 -3.54 3.37
CA ARG A 59 -1.65 -2.76 4.61
C ARG A 59 -0.58 -1.70 4.56
N TRP A 60 -0.99 -0.46 4.81
CA TRP A 60 -0.11 0.69 4.81
C TRP A 60 -0.33 1.55 6.04
N ARG A 61 0.69 2.35 6.37
CA ARG A 61 0.63 3.34 7.44
C ARG A 61 0.86 4.73 6.89
N VAL A 62 0.26 5.72 7.54
CA VAL A 62 0.50 7.13 7.24
C VAL A 62 1.77 7.57 7.99
N THR A 63 2.75 8.04 7.23
CA THR A 63 4.02 8.59 7.72
C THR A 63 4.09 10.09 7.39
N ALA A 64 5.08 10.79 7.96
CA ALA A 64 5.32 12.19 7.65
C ALA A 64 5.62 12.44 6.16
N SER A 65 6.11 11.42 5.44
CA SER A 65 6.45 11.50 4.02
C SER A 65 5.32 11.03 3.09
N GLY A 66 4.22 10.48 3.61
CA GLY A 66 3.10 9.97 2.82
C GLY A 66 2.59 8.62 3.32
N PHE A 67 2.48 7.64 2.43
CA PHE A 67 2.05 6.28 2.75
C PHE A 67 3.20 5.31 2.65
N GLU A 68 3.31 4.41 3.63
CA GLU A 68 4.29 3.32 3.61
C GLU A 68 3.58 1.98 3.72
N VAL A 69 3.73 1.15 2.70
CA VAL A 69 3.23 -0.22 2.67
C VAL A 69 4.20 -1.11 3.42
N PHE A 70 3.71 -1.78 4.46
CA PHE A 70 4.53 -2.63 5.33
C PHE A 70 4.07 -4.08 5.39
N ALA A 71 2.85 -4.39 4.94
CA ALA A 71 2.35 -5.76 4.86
C ALA A 71 1.50 -5.98 3.60
N LEU A 72 1.66 -7.15 3.00
CA LEU A 72 0.93 -7.61 1.84
C LEU A 72 0.55 -9.07 2.07
N GLU A 73 -0.72 -9.33 2.34
CA GLU A 73 -1.22 -10.66 2.69
C GLU A 73 -2.03 -11.19 1.50
N ALA A 74 -1.64 -12.32 0.93
CA ALA A 74 -2.47 -13.02 -0.06
C ALA A 74 -3.68 -13.65 0.64
N ARG A 75 -4.79 -13.77 -0.09
CA ARG A 75 -6.01 -14.42 0.39
C ARG A 75 -5.84 -15.92 0.63
#